data_AF-A0A4Y2L3F5-F1
#
_entry.id   AF-A0A4Y2L3F5-F1
#
_cell.length_a   1.000
_cell.length_b   1.000
_cell.length_c   1.000
_cell.angle_alpha   90.00
_cell.angle_beta   90.00
_cell.angle_gamma   90.00
#
_symmetry.space_group_name_H-M   'P 1'
#
loop_
_entity.id
_entity.type
_entity.pdbx_description
1 polymer ?
#
loop_
_entity_poly.entity_id
_entity_poly.type
_entity_poly.pdbx_seq_one_letter_code
_entity_poly.pdbx_strand_id
1 'polypeptide(L)'
;MYTIEWQKRGLPHVHILIWLKDSSHVHRVYDFISAEILNPQEDPDLFFIVKKQMVHGTCGSINPRSPCMKDGICTKRYPRLFLKETQTGQDGYPLYRRRSSQDGGFTANINCRGSEVSLDNTWIVPYCPLLTKIFNAHINVEYCNSVKSIKYVCKYVNKGSDMAVFELASGENDLNDIRQYQMGRYISSNEAVWIILNFPIHE
;
A
#
# COMPACT_ATOMS: atom_id res chain seq x y z
N MET A 1 5.57 -16.97 -1.77
CA MET A 1 6.69 -16.05 -1.81
C MET A 1 6.31 -14.81 -1.01
N TYR A 2 7.16 -14.38 -0.09
CA TYR A 2 6.96 -13.12 0.62
C TYR A 2 8.28 -12.41 0.86
N THR A 3 8.21 -11.12 1.19
CA THR A 3 9.35 -10.35 1.69
C THR A 3 8.87 -9.34 2.72
N ILE A 4 9.68 -9.14 3.76
CA ILE A 4 9.44 -8.13 4.80
C ILE A 4 10.34 -6.93 4.52
N GLU A 5 9.75 -5.74 4.59
CA GLU A 5 10.42 -4.47 4.38
C GLU A 5 10.25 -3.60 5.62
N TRP A 6 11.35 -2.97 6.07
CA TRP A 6 11.31 -1.95 7.11
C TRP A 6 11.44 -0.57 6.46
N GLN A 7 10.50 0.31 6.79
CA GLN A 7 10.50 1.69 6.32
C GLN A 7 10.91 2.62 7.46
N LYS A 8 11.65 3.70 7.17
CA LYS A 8 12.13 4.68 8.19
C LYS A 8 11.07 5.25 9.13
N ARG A 9 9.77 5.13 8.82
CA ARG A 9 8.67 5.80 9.53
C ARG A 9 7.53 4.88 9.95
N GLY A 10 7.74 3.55 9.96
CA GLY A 10 6.63 2.63 10.16
C GLY A 10 6.99 1.30 10.77
N LEU A 11 5.93 0.54 11.05
CA LEU A 11 6.00 -0.88 11.36
C LEU A 11 6.49 -1.66 10.13
N PRO A 12 7.05 -2.87 10.32
CA PRO A 12 7.40 -3.74 9.21
C PRO A 12 6.20 -3.94 8.27
N HIS A 13 6.48 -3.93 6.97
CA HIS A 13 5.50 -4.13 5.93
C HIS A 13 5.81 -5.43 5.20
N VAL A 14 4.80 -6.26 5.01
CA VAL A 14 4.95 -7.54 4.30
C VAL A 14 4.37 -7.43 2.89
N HIS A 15 5.12 -7.91 1.91
CA HIS A 15 4.65 -8.09 0.54
C HIS A 15 4.55 -9.58 0.28
N ILE A 16 3.34 -10.07 -0.03
CA ILE A 16 3.06 -11.51 -0.18
C ILE A 16 2.51 -11.76 -1.59
N LEU A 17 3.03 -12.77 -2.27
CA LEU A 17 2.48 -13.31 -3.51
C LEU A 17 1.90 -14.69 -3.27
N ILE A 18 0.62 -14.84 -3.57
CA ILE A 18 -0.15 -16.06 -3.42
C ILE A 18 -0.53 -16.56 -4.81
N TRP A 19 -0.19 -17.82 -5.10
CA TRP A 19 -0.64 -18.51 -6.31
C TRP A 19 -1.87 -19.34 -5.97
N LEU A 20 -2.92 -19.18 -6.76
CA LEU A 20 -4.06 -20.07 -6.69
C LEU A 20 -3.68 -21.41 -7.29
N LYS A 21 -3.91 -22.48 -6.54
CA LYS A 21 -3.61 -23.85 -6.98
C LYS A 21 -4.42 -24.24 -8.21
N ASP A 22 -5.66 -23.77 -8.30
CA ASP A 22 -6.56 -24.03 -9.43
C ASP A 22 -6.88 -22.74 -10.19
N SER A 23 -6.52 -22.71 -11.47
CA SER A 23 -6.79 -21.59 -12.38
C SER A 23 -8.26 -21.48 -12.79
N SER A 24 -9.08 -22.51 -12.53
CA SER A 24 -10.52 -22.49 -12.84
C SER A 24 -11.30 -21.41 -12.07
N HIS A 25 -10.74 -20.90 -10.97
CA HIS A 25 -11.35 -19.88 -10.11
C HIS A 25 -10.83 -18.46 -10.33
N VAL A 26 -10.02 -18.22 -11.37
CA VAL A 26 -9.48 -16.89 -11.67
C VAL A 26 -10.56 -15.82 -11.77
N HIS A 27 -11.72 -16.15 -12.35
CA HIS A 27 -12.85 -15.22 -12.46
C HIS A 27 -13.50 -14.88 -11.11
N ARG A 28 -13.37 -15.76 -10.12
CA ARG A 28 -13.91 -15.57 -8.76
C ARG A 28 -12.99 -14.77 -7.85
N VAL A 29 -11.77 -14.42 -8.30
CA VAL A 29 -10.85 -13.62 -7.48
C VAL A 29 -11.44 -12.25 -7.15
N TYR A 30 -12.25 -11.72 -8.07
CA TYR A 30 -12.97 -10.47 -7.84
C TYR A 30 -14.01 -10.57 -6.71
N ASP A 31 -14.50 -11.77 -6.38
CA ASP A 31 -15.42 -11.98 -5.26
C ASP A 31 -14.73 -11.77 -3.90
N PHE A 32 -13.40 -11.92 -3.86
CA PHE A 32 -12.61 -11.79 -2.63
C PHE A 32 -12.00 -10.40 -2.44
N ILE A 33 -11.99 -9.55 -3.47
CA ILE A 33 -11.39 -8.22 -3.45
C ILE A 33 -12.47 -7.17 -3.62
N SER A 34 -12.62 -6.30 -2.62
CA SER A 34 -13.48 -5.14 -2.68
C SER A 34 -12.65 -3.86 -2.76
N ALA A 35 -13.16 -2.85 -3.45
CA ALA A 35 -12.66 -1.48 -3.39
C ALA A 35 -13.78 -0.52 -3.00
N GLU A 36 -14.75 -1.01 -2.22
CA GLU A 36 -15.94 -0.27 -1.79
C GLU A 36 -16.06 -0.23 -0.26
N ILE A 37 -16.65 0.84 0.24
CA ILE A 37 -17.27 0.93 1.56
C ILE A 37 -18.51 0.03 1.52
N LEU A 38 -18.58 -0.94 2.42
CA LEU A 38 -19.71 -1.84 2.54
C LEU A 38 -20.86 -1.20 3.32
N ASN A 39 -22.04 -1.80 3.25
CA ASN A 39 -23.22 -1.32 3.93
C ASN A 39 -22.98 -1.30 5.45
N PRO A 40 -23.03 -0.13 6.11
CA PRO A 40 -22.79 -0.02 7.55
C PRO A 40 -23.84 -0.75 8.40
N GLN A 41 -25.01 -1.05 7.85
CA GLN A 41 -26.05 -1.80 8.55
C GLN A 41 -25.83 -3.33 8.49
N GLU A 42 -25.15 -3.82 7.46
CA GLU A 42 -24.87 -5.25 7.29
C GLU A 42 -23.61 -5.68 8.04
N ASP A 43 -22.53 -4.88 7.93
CA ASP A 43 -21.28 -5.14 8.62
C ASP A 43 -20.67 -3.84 9.18
N PRO A 44 -21.18 -3.35 10.33
CA PRO A 44 -20.71 -2.11 10.95
C PRO A 44 -19.23 -2.17 11.36
N ASP A 45 -18.74 -3.34 11.76
CA ASP A 45 -17.35 -3.54 12.16
C ASP A 45 -16.43 -3.35 10.95
N LEU A 46 -16.72 -4.06 9.85
CA LEU A 46 -15.91 -3.94 8.65
C LEU A 46 -16.01 -2.53 8.05
N PHE A 47 -17.18 -1.90 8.09
CA PHE A 47 -17.33 -0.49 7.72
C PHE A 47 -16.37 0.41 8.50
N PHE A 48 -16.29 0.26 9.82
CA PHE A 48 -15.37 1.05 10.65
C PHE A 48 -13.90 0.78 10.32
N ILE A 49 -13.54 -0.49 10.13
CA ILE A 49 -12.17 -0.88 9.75
C ILE A 49 -11.80 -0.30 8.38
N VAL A 50 -12.67 -0.43 7.38
CA VAL A 50 -12.46 0.12 6.02
C VAL A 50 -12.31 1.63 6.07
N LYS A 51 -13.22 2.31 6.77
CA LYS A 51 -13.17 3.76 7.00
C LYS A 51 -11.84 4.20 7.62
N LYS A 52 -11.32 3.44 8.58
CA LYS A 52 -10.10 3.79 9.32
C LYS A 52 -8.82 3.42 8.57
N GLN A 53 -8.79 2.26 7.93
CA GLN A 53 -7.57 1.62 7.46
C GLN A 53 -7.50 1.49 5.94
N MET A 54 -8.61 1.44 5.20
CA MET A 54 -8.62 1.21 3.74
C MET A 54 -8.79 2.49 2.93
N VAL A 55 -9.05 3.63 3.57
CA VAL A 55 -9.16 4.91 2.87
C VAL A 55 -7.76 5.38 2.45
N HIS A 56 -7.58 5.66 1.16
CA HIS A 56 -6.36 6.33 0.70
C HIS A 56 -6.25 7.69 1.41
N GLY A 57 -5.07 7.98 1.97
CA GLY A 57 -4.81 9.25 2.63
C GLY A 57 -5.21 10.41 1.73
N THR A 58 -5.94 11.39 2.29
CA THR A 58 -6.46 12.53 1.52
C THR A 58 -5.35 13.17 0.70
N CYS A 59 -5.63 13.48 -0.55
CA CYS A 59 -4.67 14.06 -1.49
C CYS A 59 -5.39 14.96 -2.49
N GLY A 60 -4.69 15.42 -3.53
CA GLY A 60 -5.26 16.33 -4.52
C GLY A 60 -5.58 17.69 -3.92
N SER A 61 -6.72 18.26 -4.29
CA SER A 61 -7.20 19.54 -3.76
C SER A 61 -7.46 19.50 -2.25
N ILE A 62 -7.87 18.34 -1.71
CA ILE A 62 -8.17 18.17 -0.28
C ILE A 62 -6.89 18.27 0.55
N ASN A 63 -5.78 17.72 0.05
CA ASN A 63 -4.50 17.80 0.73
C ASN A 63 -3.33 17.78 -0.28
N PRO A 64 -2.93 18.95 -0.81
CA PRO A 64 -1.87 19.06 -1.81
C PRO A 64 -0.48 18.67 -1.28
N ARG A 65 -0.29 18.63 0.04
CA ARG A 65 0.99 18.32 0.70
C ARG A 65 1.19 16.83 0.97
N SER A 66 0.27 15.97 0.54
CA SER A 66 0.40 14.53 0.77
C SER A 66 1.61 13.95 0.05
N PRO A 67 2.32 12.97 0.64
CA PRO A 67 3.52 12.38 0.03
C PRO A 67 3.30 11.72 -1.34
N CYS A 68 2.05 11.37 -1.65
CA CYS A 68 1.68 10.81 -2.95
C CYS A 68 1.56 11.87 -4.05
N MET A 69 1.56 13.16 -3.73
CA MET A 69 1.41 14.26 -4.70
C MET A 69 2.74 14.53 -5.40
N LYS A 70 2.69 14.60 -6.73
CA LYS A 70 3.80 15.03 -7.58
C LYS A 70 3.23 15.84 -8.75
N ASP A 71 3.79 17.00 -9.01
CA ASP A 71 3.36 17.90 -10.10
C ASP A 71 1.84 18.20 -10.06
N GLY A 72 1.29 18.36 -8.85
CA GLY A 72 -0.14 18.62 -8.63
C GLY A 72 -1.06 17.40 -8.78
N ILE A 73 -0.53 16.21 -9.11
CA ILE A 73 -1.30 14.99 -9.35
C ILE A 73 -0.95 13.91 -8.33
N CYS A 74 -1.94 13.14 -7.90
CA CYS A 74 -1.68 11.96 -7.07
C CYS A 74 -1.00 10.86 -7.92
N THR A 75 0.23 10.51 -7.57
CA THR A 75 0.99 9.42 -8.22
C THR A 75 0.32 8.06 -8.11
N LYS A 76 -0.61 7.89 -7.15
CA LYS A 76 -1.42 6.68 -6.96
C LYS A 76 -2.78 6.74 -7.66
N ARG A 77 -3.03 7.82 -8.42
CA ARG A 77 -4.24 8.05 -9.24
C ARG A 77 -5.53 8.08 -8.43
N TYR A 78 -5.49 8.68 -7.24
CA TYR A 78 -6.68 8.95 -6.44
C TYR A 78 -7.17 10.40 -6.61
N PRO A 79 -8.50 10.63 -6.59
CA PRO A 79 -9.57 9.62 -6.52
C PRO A 79 -9.64 8.75 -7.80
N ARG A 80 -10.06 7.49 -7.65
CA ARG A 80 -10.27 6.57 -8.78
C ARG A 80 -11.59 6.88 -9.49
N LEU A 81 -11.79 6.32 -10.68
CA LEU A 81 -13.07 6.46 -11.38
C LEU A 81 -14.12 5.52 -10.75
N PHE A 82 -15.38 5.96 -10.75
CA PHE A 82 -16.50 5.05 -10.47
C PHE A 82 -16.62 4.01 -11.59
N LEU A 83 -16.91 2.77 -11.19
CA LEU A 83 -17.08 1.63 -12.08
C LEU A 83 -18.17 0.74 -11.53
N LYS A 84 -19.15 0.37 -12.37
CA LYS A 84 -20.26 -0.49 -11.98
C LYS A 84 -19.86 -1.95 -11.80
N GLU A 85 -18.83 -2.40 -12.51
CA GLU A 85 -18.30 -3.76 -12.41
C GLU A 85 -16.78 -3.75 -12.54
N THR A 86 -16.13 -4.78 -12.00
CA THR A 86 -14.69 -4.96 -12.12
C THR A 86 -14.32 -5.34 -13.55
N GLN A 87 -13.30 -4.69 -14.11
CA GLN A 87 -12.86 -4.88 -15.50
C GLN A 87 -11.38 -5.25 -15.56
N THR A 88 -10.95 -5.96 -16.59
CA THR A 88 -9.52 -6.18 -16.84
C THR A 88 -8.90 -4.91 -17.44
N GLY A 89 -7.89 -4.35 -16.77
CA GLY A 89 -7.17 -3.18 -17.28
C GLY A 89 -6.16 -3.54 -18.38
N GLN A 90 -5.82 -2.56 -19.21
CA GLN A 90 -4.93 -2.73 -20.37
C GLN A 90 -3.49 -3.11 -20.00
N ASP A 91 -3.07 -2.82 -18.77
CA ASP A 91 -1.72 -3.08 -18.29
C ASP A 91 -1.59 -4.41 -17.52
N GLY A 92 -2.67 -5.19 -17.45
CA GLY A 92 -2.77 -6.47 -16.74
C GLY A 92 -3.23 -6.35 -15.29
N TYR A 93 -3.49 -5.13 -14.78
CA TYR A 93 -4.11 -4.92 -13.47
C TYR A 93 -5.62 -4.73 -13.62
N PRO A 94 -6.44 -5.31 -12.74
CA PRO A 94 -7.88 -5.08 -12.78
C PRO A 94 -8.23 -3.66 -12.34
N LEU A 95 -9.33 -3.16 -12.90
CA LEU A 95 -10.01 -1.95 -12.45
C LEU A 95 -11.21 -2.39 -11.63
N TYR A 96 -11.12 -2.31 -10.30
CA TYR A 96 -12.18 -2.79 -9.41
C TYR A 96 -13.44 -1.93 -9.48
N ARG A 97 -14.57 -2.60 -9.27
CA ARG A 97 -15.87 -1.96 -9.05
C ARG A 97 -15.80 -0.93 -7.91
N ARG A 98 -16.35 0.25 -8.17
CA ARG A 98 -16.51 1.38 -7.24
C ARG A 98 -17.83 2.05 -7.57
N ARG A 99 -18.92 1.68 -6.89
CA ARG A 99 -20.24 2.25 -7.15
C ARG A 99 -20.37 3.66 -6.59
N SER A 100 -21.05 4.51 -7.34
CA SER A 100 -21.47 5.83 -6.87
C SER A 100 -22.64 5.69 -5.88
N SER A 101 -23.00 6.76 -5.17
CA SER A 101 -24.20 6.75 -4.31
C SER A 101 -25.49 6.46 -5.08
N GLN A 102 -25.56 6.86 -6.36
CA GLN A 102 -26.71 6.58 -7.23
C GLN A 102 -26.82 5.10 -7.60
N ASP A 103 -25.70 4.37 -7.58
CA ASP A 103 -25.62 2.93 -7.84
C ASP A 103 -25.59 2.10 -6.53
N GLY A 104 -25.96 2.68 -5.39
CA GLY A 104 -25.98 2.00 -4.09
C GLY A 104 -24.62 1.91 -3.39
N GLY A 105 -23.65 2.75 -3.77
CA GLY A 105 -22.39 2.93 -3.05
C GLY A 105 -22.54 3.75 -1.78
N PHE A 106 -21.72 3.45 -0.77
CA PHE A 106 -21.73 4.16 0.51
C PHE A 106 -20.62 5.21 0.59
N THR A 107 -20.77 6.14 1.53
CA THR A 107 -19.76 7.14 1.87
C THR A 107 -19.33 6.99 3.33
N ALA A 108 -18.17 7.53 3.66
CA ALA A 108 -17.65 7.58 5.01
C ALA A 108 -17.04 8.96 5.28
N ASN A 109 -17.40 9.55 6.42
CA ASN A 109 -16.82 10.82 6.85
C ASN A 109 -15.54 10.59 7.65
N ILE A 110 -14.42 11.15 7.22
CA ILE A 110 -13.15 11.09 7.95
C ILE A 110 -12.73 12.48 8.42
N ASN A 111 -11.97 12.54 9.52
CA ASN A 111 -11.33 13.78 9.93
C ASN A 111 -10.00 13.96 9.19
N CYS A 112 -9.88 15.06 8.45
CA CYS A 112 -8.65 15.48 7.81
C CYS A 112 -8.25 16.85 8.35
N ARG A 113 -7.21 16.90 9.18
CA ARG A 113 -6.64 18.14 9.77
C ARG A 113 -7.68 19.00 10.50
N GLY A 114 -8.61 18.37 11.21
CA GLY A 114 -9.66 19.07 11.97
C GLY A 114 -10.92 19.38 11.16
N SER A 115 -10.93 19.12 9.85
CA SER A 115 -12.13 19.24 9.00
C SER A 115 -12.70 17.87 8.68
N GLU A 116 -14.03 17.74 8.78
CA GLU A 116 -14.72 16.53 8.35
C GLU A 116 -14.84 16.52 6.82
N VAL A 117 -14.42 15.42 6.19
CA VAL A 117 -14.47 15.23 4.75
C VAL A 117 -15.25 13.96 4.46
N SER A 118 -16.31 14.07 3.66
CA SER A 118 -17.06 12.91 3.18
C SER A 118 -16.35 12.30 1.98
N LEU A 119 -16.00 11.02 2.07
CA LEU A 119 -15.34 10.27 1.01
C LEU A 119 -16.24 9.14 0.52
N ASP A 120 -16.20 8.90 -0.78
CA ASP A 120 -16.92 7.82 -1.45
C ASP A 120 -15.98 6.66 -1.83
N ASN A 121 -16.52 5.68 -2.56
CA ASN A 121 -15.80 4.51 -3.04
C ASN A 121 -14.60 4.82 -3.95
N THR A 122 -14.44 6.04 -4.47
CA THR A 122 -13.27 6.40 -5.29
C THR A 122 -11.97 6.47 -4.50
N TRP A 123 -12.05 6.55 -3.17
CA TRP A 123 -10.91 6.70 -2.26
C TRP A 123 -10.43 5.39 -1.62
N ILE A 124 -11.16 4.29 -1.82
CA ILE A 124 -10.88 3.04 -1.10
C ILE A 124 -9.75 2.26 -1.77
N VAL A 125 -8.75 1.85 -1.00
CA VAL A 125 -7.69 0.94 -1.44
C VAL A 125 -8.30 -0.46 -1.56
N PRO A 126 -8.04 -1.21 -2.65
CA PRO A 126 -8.54 -2.58 -2.80
C PRO A 126 -8.11 -3.48 -1.64
N TYR A 127 -9.02 -4.29 -1.12
CA TYR A 127 -8.81 -5.08 0.09
C TYR A 127 -9.60 -6.38 0.05
N CYS A 128 -9.22 -7.34 0.89
CA CYS A 128 -10.03 -8.52 1.13
C CYS A 128 -10.84 -8.33 2.42
N PRO A 129 -12.19 -8.27 2.36
CA PRO A 129 -13.05 -8.13 3.54
C PRO A 129 -12.69 -9.04 4.70
N LEU A 130 -12.46 -10.32 4.40
CA LEU A 130 -12.12 -11.34 5.40
C LEU A 130 -10.79 -11.03 6.10
N LEU A 131 -9.72 -10.80 5.33
CA LEU A 131 -8.38 -10.56 5.89
C LEU A 131 -8.36 -9.24 6.69
N THR A 132 -8.93 -8.18 6.12
CA THR A 132 -8.99 -6.86 6.76
C THR A 132 -9.74 -6.92 8.09
N LYS A 133 -10.84 -7.70 8.16
CA LYS A 133 -11.60 -7.89 9.40
C LYS A 133 -10.84 -8.72 10.44
N ILE A 134 -10.21 -9.83 10.04
CA ILE A 134 -9.44 -10.72 10.93
C ILE A 134 -8.28 -9.98 11.58
N PHE A 135 -7.52 -9.19 10.80
CA PHE A 135 -6.29 -8.57 11.27
C PHE A 135 -6.47 -7.12 11.74
N ASN A 136 -7.61 -6.49 11.47
CA ASN A 136 -7.88 -5.07 11.80
C ASN A 136 -6.73 -4.13 11.37
N ALA A 137 -6.19 -4.37 10.18
CA ALA A 137 -4.96 -3.75 9.68
C ALA A 137 -5.13 -3.21 8.26
N HIS A 138 -4.18 -2.36 7.83
CA HIS A 138 -4.13 -1.92 6.44
C HIS A 138 -3.64 -3.06 5.52
N ILE A 139 -4.53 -3.74 4.81
CA ILE A 139 -4.19 -4.85 3.89
C ILE A 139 -4.68 -4.51 2.47
N ASN A 140 -3.74 -4.10 1.61
CA ASN A 140 -4.02 -3.92 0.19
C ASN A 140 -3.92 -5.28 -0.52
N VAL A 141 -4.99 -5.70 -1.18
CA VAL A 141 -5.02 -6.97 -1.94
C VAL A 141 -5.30 -6.66 -3.40
N GLU A 142 -4.39 -7.10 -4.26
CA GLU A 142 -4.43 -6.84 -5.70
C GLU A 142 -4.37 -8.15 -6.48
N TYR A 143 -5.32 -8.35 -7.40
CA TYR A 143 -5.20 -9.43 -8.38
C TYR A 143 -4.17 -9.07 -9.44
N CYS A 144 -3.32 -10.04 -9.74
CA CYS A 144 -2.12 -9.81 -10.51
C CYS A 144 -1.94 -10.97 -11.49
N ASN A 145 -2.00 -10.68 -12.79
CA ASN A 145 -1.96 -11.69 -13.86
C ASN A 145 -0.94 -11.34 -14.95
N SER A 146 0.05 -10.50 -14.63
CA SER A 146 1.05 -10.08 -15.61
C SER A 146 2.46 -10.26 -15.07
N VAL A 147 3.43 -10.34 -15.98
CA VAL A 147 4.86 -10.38 -15.63
C VAL A 147 5.28 -9.15 -14.82
N LYS A 148 4.57 -8.01 -14.95
CA LYS A 148 4.81 -6.82 -14.12
C LYS A 148 4.60 -7.09 -12.63
N SER A 149 3.71 -8.01 -12.29
CA SER A 149 3.42 -8.41 -10.91
C SER A 149 4.60 -9.20 -10.30
N ILE A 150 5.25 -10.05 -11.08
CA ILE A 150 6.50 -10.72 -10.68
C ILE A 150 7.61 -9.67 -10.48
N LYS A 151 7.77 -8.74 -11.44
CA LYS A 151 8.73 -7.64 -11.31
C LYS A 151 8.50 -6.81 -10.04
N TYR A 152 7.24 -6.60 -9.65
CA TYR A 152 6.90 -5.87 -8.43
C TYR A 152 7.45 -6.56 -7.19
N VAL A 153 7.25 -7.87 -7.02
CA VAL A 153 7.77 -8.57 -5.83
C VAL A 153 9.29 -8.71 -5.88
N CYS A 154 9.85 -9.05 -7.04
CA CYS A 154 11.31 -9.07 -7.22
C CYS A 154 11.94 -7.72 -6.90
N LYS A 155 11.26 -6.61 -7.17
CA LYS A 155 11.73 -5.28 -6.75
C LYS A 155 11.90 -5.22 -5.23
N TYR A 156 10.97 -5.72 -4.43
CA TYR A 156 11.06 -5.65 -2.96
C TYR A 156 12.02 -6.67 -2.37
N VAL A 157 12.13 -7.86 -2.96
CA VAL A 157 13.16 -8.86 -2.58
C VAL A 157 14.56 -8.29 -2.81
N ASN A 158 14.76 -7.61 -3.94
CA ASN A 158 16.05 -7.00 -4.30
C ASN A 158 16.16 -5.53 -3.88
N LYS A 159 15.17 -4.99 -3.16
CA LYS A 159 15.23 -3.63 -2.65
C LYS A 159 16.19 -3.68 -1.46
N GLY A 160 17.43 -3.25 -1.71
CA GLY A 160 18.41 -3.07 -0.64
C GLY A 160 17.88 -2.16 0.46
N SER A 161 18.52 -2.25 1.62
CA SER A 161 18.13 -1.50 2.80
C SER A 161 18.31 0.01 2.61
N ASP A 162 17.61 0.78 3.44
CA ASP A 162 17.81 2.22 3.48
C ASP A 162 19.26 2.53 3.87
N MET A 163 20.00 3.16 2.96
CA MET A 163 21.38 3.59 3.18
C MET A 163 21.41 5.08 3.52
N ALA A 164 22.40 5.47 4.32
CA ALA A 164 22.79 6.84 4.55
C ALA A 164 24.28 6.99 4.19
N VAL A 165 24.62 8.10 3.55
CA VAL A 165 26.00 8.48 3.25
C VAL A 165 26.35 9.64 4.17
N PHE A 166 27.48 9.52 4.87
CA PHE A 166 27.99 10.52 5.79
C PHE A 166 29.35 10.99 5.30
N GLU A 167 29.58 12.29 5.37
CA GLU A 167 30.89 12.88 5.13
C GLU A 167 31.69 12.89 6.44
N LEU A 168 32.91 12.37 6.38
CA LEU A 168 33.89 12.47 7.45
C LEU A 168 34.66 13.76 7.25
N ALA A 169 34.55 14.69 8.20
CA ALA A 169 35.41 15.86 8.22
C ALA A 169 36.85 15.43 8.55
N SER A 170 37.67 15.23 7.53
CA SER A 170 39.13 15.16 7.66
C SER A 170 39.72 16.58 7.58
N GLY A 171 40.74 16.87 8.39
CA GLY A 171 41.41 18.17 8.40
C GLY A 171 41.93 18.57 7.01
N GLU A 172 42.13 19.88 6.80
CA GLU A 172 42.24 20.63 5.52
C GLU A 172 43.16 20.06 4.41
N ASN A 173 43.90 18.97 4.61
CA ASN A 173 44.90 18.45 3.68
C ASN A 173 44.68 17.02 3.16
N ASP A 174 43.55 16.35 3.45
CA ASP A 174 43.28 15.00 2.93
C ASP A 174 42.22 15.01 1.80
N LEU A 175 42.68 15.24 0.57
CA LEU A 175 41.86 15.37 -0.67
C LEU A 175 41.45 14.01 -1.27
N ASN A 176 41.19 13.00 -0.45
CA ASN A 176 40.80 11.69 -0.94
C ASN A 176 39.27 11.52 -0.89
N ASP A 177 38.61 11.84 -2.01
CA ASP A 177 37.15 11.76 -2.19
C ASP A 177 36.54 10.42 -1.77
N ILE A 178 37.29 9.30 -1.85
CA ILE A 178 36.78 7.97 -1.46
C ILE A 178 36.81 7.77 0.06
N ARG A 179 37.78 8.37 0.76
CA ARG A 179 37.91 8.26 2.23
C ARG A 179 37.02 9.24 2.98
N GLN A 180 36.56 10.29 2.30
CA GLN A 180 35.70 11.32 2.86
C GLN A 180 34.26 10.86 3.07
N TYR A 181 33.79 9.79 2.42
CA TYR A 181 32.42 9.33 2.55
C TYR A 181 32.34 7.92 3.15
N GLN A 182 31.52 7.77 4.18
CA GLN A 182 31.10 6.47 4.70
C GLN A 182 29.64 6.19 4.36
N MET A 183 29.37 4.94 4.01
CA MET A 183 28.01 4.47 3.75
C MET A 183 27.58 3.54 4.88
N GLY A 184 26.50 3.90 5.57
CA GLY A 184 25.90 3.11 6.65
C GLY A 184 24.50 2.63 6.27
N ARG A 185 24.15 1.41 6.71
CA ARG A 185 22.78 0.91 6.65
C ARG A 185 22.00 1.45 7.84
N TYR A 186 20.84 2.01 7.59
CA TYR A 186 19.87 2.29 8.65
C TYR A 186 19.22 0.97 9.09
N ILE A 187 19.23 0.72 10.40
CA ILE A 187 18.55 -0.44 11.01
C ILE A 187 17.54 0.11 12.03
N SER A 188 16.26 -0.22 11.81
CA SER A 188 15.21 0.12 12.79
C SER A 188 15.24 -0.82 14.00
N SER A 189 14.66 -0.42 15.13
CA SER A 189 14.57 -1.29 16.32
C SER A 189 13.87 -2.62 16.03
N ASN A 190 12.78 -2.60 15.26
CA ASN A 190 12.04 -3.79 14.86
C ASN A 190 12.86 -4.72 13.96
N GLU A 191 13.64 -4.13 13.04
CA GLU A 191 14.55 -4.88 12.17
C GLU A 191 15.69 -5.52 12.96
N ALA A 192 16.28 -4.78 13.91
CA ALA A 192 17.32 -5.29 14.80
C ALA A 192 16.83 -6.51 15.59
N VAL A 193 15.63 -6.46 16.17
CA VAL A 193 15.02 -7.59 16.87
C VAL A 193 14.81 -8.78 15.93
N TRP A 194 14.32 -8.54 14.71
CA TRP A 194 14.10 -9.59 13.70
C TRP A 194 15.40 -10.32 13.34
N ILE A 195 16.49 -9.57 13.19
CA ILE A 195 17.83 -10.09 12.90
C ILE A 195 18.39 -10.86 14.10
N ILE A 196 18.30 -10.31 15.32
CA ILE A 196 18.80 -10.96 16.54
C ILE A 196 18.10 -12.30 16.77
N LEU A 197 16.79 -12.37 16.50
CA LEU A 197 16.00 -13.60 16.61
C LEU A 197 16.14 -14.53 15.39
N ASN A 198 16.90 -14.12 14.37
CA ASN A 198 17.18 -14.87 13.16
C ASN A 198 15.90 -15.33 12.40
N PHE A 199 14.89 -14.46 12.35
CA PHE A 199 13.67 -14.74 11.59
C PHE A 199 13.90 -14.54 10.08
N PRO A 200 13.29 -15.38 9.22
CA PRO A 200 13.40 -15.24 7.77
C PRO A 200 12.81 -13.90 7.30
N ILE A 201 13.46 -13.27 6.33
CA ILE A 201 13.03 -11.99 5.74
C ILE A 201 12.21 -12.23 4.48
N HIS A 202 12.53 -13.28 3.74
CA HIS A 202 11.86 -13.68 2.50
C HIS A 202 11.89 -15.20 2.32
N GLU A 203 10.89 -15.71 1.59
CA GLU A 203 10.74 -17.11 1.14
C GLU A 203 10.12 -17.10 -0.26
#